data_AF-A0A7V8FRI4-F1
#
_entry.id   AF-A0A7V8FRI4-F1
#
_cell.length_a   1.000
_cell.length_b   1.000
_cell.length_c   1.000
_cell.angle_alpha   90.00
_cell.angle_beta   90.00
_cell.angle_gamma   90.00
#
_symmetry.space_group_name_H-M   'P 1'
#
loop_
_entity.id
_entity.type
_entity.pdbx_description
1 polymer ?
#
loop_
_entity_poly.entity_id
_entity_poly.type
_entity_poly.pdbx_seq_one_letter_code
_entity_poly.pdbx_strand_id
1 'polypeptide(L)' 'MRPLNPAQDDLALDAAVDWRVRHESGRLDEAGRQAFAQWLAAAPQHRHAWERVGGVLAGPLATVRGFQPLGDAVHA' A
#
# COMPACT_ATOMS: atom_id res chain seq x y z
N MET A 1 22.55 -16.10 -7.37
CA MET A 1 21.75 -14.89 -7.07
C MET A 1 21.67 -14.07 -8.35
N ARG A 2 20.46 -13.82 -8.87
CA ARG A 2 20.28 -12.94 -10.05
C ARG A 2 20.43 -11.49 -9.60
N PRO A 3 21.25 -10.64 -10.25
CA PRO A 3 21.36 -9.25 -9.83
C PRO A 3 19.99 -8.58 -9.92
N LEU A 4 19.56 -7.99 -8.81
CA LEU A 4 18.40 -7.12 -8.73
C LEU A 4 18.68 -5.92 -9.63
N ASN A 5 17.78 -5.62 -10.57
CA ASN A 5 17.91 -4.43 -11.40
C ASN A 5 17.32 -3.25 -10.61
N PRO A 6 18.14 -2.33 -10.09
CA PRO A 6 17.68 -1.30 -9.14
C PRO A 6 16.55 -0.45 -9.71
N ALA A 7 16.58 -0.14 -11.01
CA ALA A 7 15.53 0.62 -11.68
C ALA A 7 14.17 -0.12 -11.70
N GLN A 8 14.16 -1.46 -11.70
CA GLN A 8 12.92 -2.23 -11.66
C GLN A 8 12.36 -2.32 -10.24
N ASP A 9 13.24 -2.35 -9.23
CA ASP A 9 12.84 -2.34 -7.83
C ASP A 9 12.26 -0.96 -7.45
N ASP A 10 12.83 0.14 -7.95
CA ASP A 10 12.30 1.49 -7.73
C ASP A 10 10.90 1.64 -8.37
N LEU A 11 10.72 1.18 -9.62
CA LEU A 11 9.41 1.18 -10.27
C LEU A 11 8.39 0.29 -9.53
N ALA A 12 8.83 -0.84 -8.99
CA ALA A 12 7.97 -1.71 -8.19
C ALA A 12 7.57 -1.04 -6.85
N LEU A 13 8.46 -0.25 -6.26
CA LEU A 13 8.19 0.51 -5.03
C LEU A 13 7.19 1.63 -5.29
N ASP A 14 7.35 2.41 -6.35
CA ASP A 14 6.40 3.46 -6.72
C ASP A 14 5.01 2.88 -6.97
N ALA A 15 4.93 1.78 -7.75
CA ALA A 15 3.68 1.07 -7.98
C ALA A 15 3.07 0.52 -6.68
N ALA A 16 3.87 0.02 -5.74
CA ALA A 16 3.40 -0.47 -4.46
C ALA A 16 2.80 0.65 -3.59
N VAL A 17 3.39 1.85 -3.63
CA VAL A 17 2.85 3.04 -2.95
C VAL A 17 1.50 3.43 -3.55
N ASP A 18 1.40 3.49 -4.87
CA ASP A 18 0.15 3.80 -5.57
C ASP A 18 -0.97 2.80 -5.22
N TRP A 19 -0.66 1.50 -5.23
CA TRP A 19 -1.60 0.47 -4.82
C TRP A 19 -2.01 0.63 -3.36
N ARG A 20 -1.08 1.02 -2.47
CA ARG A 20 -1.38 1.22 -1.07
C ARG A 20 -2.35 2.37 -0.87
N VAL A 21 -2.12 3.51 -1.51
CA VAL A 21 -3.02 4.68 -1.45
C VAL A 21 -4.42 4.29 -1.93
N ARG A 22 -4.52 3.58 -3.06
CA ARG A 22 -5.81 3.10 -3.59
C ARG A 22 -6.50 2.15 -2.62
N HIS A 23 -5.78 1.20 -2.02
CA HIS A 23 -6.33 0.26 -1.05
C HIS A 23 -6.83 0.96 0.22
N GLU A 24 -6.05 1.90 0.76
CA GLU A 24 -6.41 2.67 1.97
C GLU A 24 -7.58 3.64 1.73
N SER A 25 -7.75 4.13 0.50
CA SER A 25 -8.90 4.97 0.15
C SER A 25 -10.25 4.25 0.22
N GLY A 26 -10.26 2.92 0.29
CA GLY A 26 -11.47 2.09 0.24
C GLY A 26 -12.16 2.07 -1.13
N ARG A 27 -11.55 2.66 -2.18
CA ARG A 27 -12.14 2.83 -3.52
C ARG A 27 -11.71 1.76 -4.53
N LEU A 28 -11.16 0.63 -4.09
CA LEU A 28 -10.90 -0.49 -4.99
C LEU A 28 -12.21 -1.22 -5.31
N ASP A 29 -12.74 -0.98 -6.51
CA ASP A 29 -13.80 -1.79 -7.09
C ASP A 29 -13.27 -3.16 -7.55
N GLU A 30 -14.14 -3.98 -8.13
CA GLU A 30 -13.77 -5.34 -8.56
C GLU A 30 -12.69 -5.34 -9.65
N ALA A 31 -12.76 -4.40 -10.59
CA ALA A 31 -11.74 -4.25 -11.63
C ALA A 31 -10.38 -3.87 -11.03
N GLY A 32 -10.37 -2.96 -10.05
CA GLY A 32 -9.17 -2.57 -9.32
C GLY A 32 -8.57 -3.74 -8.53
N ARG A 33 -9.39 -4.59 -7.92
CA ARG A 33 -8.91 -5.80 -7.20
C ARG A 33 -8.27 -6.79 -8.15
N GLN A 34 -8.85 -7.01 -9.33
CA GLN A 34 -8.27 -7.91 -10.33
C GLN A 34 -6.96 -7.37 -10.89
N ALA A 35 -6.91 -6.07 -11.23
CA ALA A 35 -5.69 -5.42 -11.69
C ALA A 35 -4.57 -5.47 -10.64
N PHE A 36 -4.90 -5.30 -9.36
CA PHE A 36 -3.96 -5.44 -8.26
C PHE A 36 -3.41 -6.87 -8.15
N ALA A 37 -4.29 -7.88 -8.21
CA ALA A 37 -3.89 -9.28 -8.16
C ALA A 37 -2.99 -9.66 -9.35
N GLN A 38 -3.31 -9.16 -10.55
CA GLN A 38 -2.49 -9.34 -11.74
C GLN A 38 -1.11 -8.71 -11.58
N TRP A 39 -1.04 -7.48 -11.06
CA TRP A 39 0.23 -6.80 -10.80
C TRP A 39 1.08 -7.59 -9.80
N LEU A 40 0.51 -8.06 -8.69
CA LEU A 40 1.23 -8.88 -7.70
C LEU A 40 1.77 -10.20 -8.28
N ALA A 41 1.05 -10.80 -9.23
CA ALA A 41 1.44 -12.07 -9.86
C ALA A 41 2.47 -11.91 -10.99
N ALA A 42 2.57 -10.71 -11.57
CA ALA A 42 3.41 -10.46 -12.75
C ALA A 42 4.92 -10.59 -12.47
N ALA A 43 5.37 -10.25 -11.26
CA ALA A 43 6.78 -10.31 -10.89
C ALA A 43 7.00 -10.47 -9.38
N PRO A 44 8.04 -11.22 -8.94
CA PRO A 44 8.36 -11.34 -7.52
C PRO A 44 8.78 -10.01 -6.89
N GLN A 45 9.37 -9.10 -7.66
CA GLN A 45 9.73 -7.75 -7.20
C GLN A 45 8.49 -6.95 -6.74
N HIS A 46 7.35 -7.10 -7.42
CA HIS A 46 6.11 -6.42 -7.05
C HIS A 46 5.61 -6.88 -5.67
N ARG A 47 5.65 -8.19 -5.41
CA ARG A 47 5.31 -8.74 -4.09
C ARG A 47 6.25 -8.22 -3.00
N HIS A 48 7.56 -8.25 -3.24
CA HIS A 48 8.53 -7.75 -2.28
C HIS A 48 8.35 -6.26 -2.01
N ALA A 49 8.10 -5.45 -3.04
CA ALA A 49 7.82 -4.03 -2.90
C ALA A 49 6.53 -3.79 -2.10
N TRP A 50 5.46 -4.54 -2.38
CA TRP A 50 4.20 -4.48 -1.64
C TRP A 50 4.37 -4.79 -0.15
N GLU A 51 5.08 -5.88 0.17
CA GLU A 51 5.38 -6.28 1.55
C GLU A 51 6.21 -5.23 2.28
N ARG A 52 7.23 -4.67 1.60
CA ARG A 52 8.11 -3.63 2.16
C ARG A 52 7.34 -2.35 2.47
N VAL A 53 6.57 -1.84 1.51
CA VAL A 53 5.74 -0.64 1.70
C VAL A 53 4.72 -0.85 2.81
N GLY A 54 4.08 -2.03 2.85
CA GLY A 54 3.15 -2.40 3.90
C GLY A 54 3.78 -2.39 5.29
N GLY A 55 4.98 -2.96 5.45
CA GLY A 55 5.71 -2.97 6.71
C GLY A 55 6.10 -1.57 7.18
N VAL A 56 6.62 -0.73 6.29
CA VAL A 56 7.03 0.66 6.60
C VAL A 56 5.82 1.51 7.02
N LEU A 57 4.68 1.36 6.34
CA LEU A 57 3.51 2.19 6.59
C LEU A 57 2.59 1.68 7.71
N ALA A 58 2.76 0.44 8.17
CA ALA A 58 1.90 -0.15 9.19
C ALA A 58 1.82 0.70 10.48
N GLY A 59 2.96 1.11 11.03
CA GLY A 59 3.03 1.94 12.24
C GLY A 59 2.46 3.35 12.05
N PRO A 60 2.93 4.12 11.04
CA PRO A 60 2.39 5.44 10.75
C PRO A 60 0.88 5.45 10.50
N LEU A 61 0.36 4.51 9.72
CA LEU A 61 -1.09 4.42 9.45
C LEU A 61 -1.89 4.06 10.70
N ALA A 62 -1.39 3.15 11.54
CA ALA A 62 -2.02 2.84 12.83
C ALA A 62 -2.10 4.08 13.73
N THR A 63 -1.04 4.89 13.75
CA THR A 63 -1.00 6.15 14.51
C THR A 63 -2.05 7.15 14.01
N VAL A 64 -2.13 7.36 12.70
CA VAL A 64 -3.12 8.27 12.09
C VAL A 64 -4.55 7.82 12.35
N ARG A 65 -4.85 6.51 12.26
CA ARG A 65 -6.19 5.98 12.55
C ARG A 65 -6.57 6.05 14.03
N GLY A 66 -5.59 5.92 14.92
CA GLY A 66 -5.80 6.10 16.36
C GLY A 66 -6.01 7.54 16.77
N PHE A 67 -5.74 8.50 15.87
CA PHE A 67 -6.03 9.90 16.07
C PHE A 67 -7.53 10.16 15.88
N GLN A 68 -8.31 9.87 16.91
CA GLN A 68 -9.71 10.28 16.99
C GLN A 68 -9.73 11.79 17.36
N PRO A 69 -10.22 12.69 16.50
CA PRO A 69 -10.32 14.10 16.86
C PRO A 69 -11.27 14.26 18.06
N LEU A 70 -10.87 15.09 19.01
CA LEU A 70 -11.60 15.46 20.24
C LEU A 70 -12.88 16.29 19.95
N GLY A 71 -13.68 15.89 18.95
CA GLY A 71 -14.84 16.63 18.46
C GLY A 71 -16.20 16.06 18.88
N ASP A 72 -16.28 14.78 19.26
CA ASP A 72 -17.56 14.14 19.63
C ASP A 72 -17.96 14.34 21.11
N ALA A 73 -17.11 14.95 21.93
CA ALA A 73 -17.33 15.10 23.38
C ALA A 73 -18.07 16.38 23.79
N VAL A 74 -18.56 17.21 22.85
CA VAL A 74 -19.11 18.55 23.15
C VAL A 74 -20.65 18.65 23.03
N HIS A 75 -21.36 17.53 22.94
CA HIS A 75 -22.83 17.49 22.81
C HIS A 75 -23.57 16.71 23.92
N ALA A 76 -23.11 16.81 25.17
CA ALA A 76 -23.87 16.33 26.34
C ALA A 76 -24.60 17.48 27.04
#